data_AF-A0A4U9XPY9-F1
#
_entry.id   AF-A0A4U9XPY9-F1
#
_cell.length_a   1.000
_cell.length_b   1.000
_cell.length_c   1.000
_cell.angle_alpha   90.00
_cell.angle_beta   90.00
_cell.angle_gamma   90.00
#
_symmetry.space_group_name_H-M   'P 1'
#
loop_
_entity.id
_entity.type
_entity.pdbx_description
1 polymer ?
#
loop_
_entity_poly.entity_id
_entity_poly.type
_entity_poly.pdbx_seq_one_letter_code
_entity_poly.pdbx_strand_id
1 'polypeptide(L)'
;MGKRKSCLKKKNLYALAIEDAIALGATAINMSFGNVGKASDELKESVHRALNAAREKGVAVVVAAGNDFAMGGSSLKPLAKNPDFGVIGTPATTDDVLTIAAYVAPETVSEVFTVTANNESKELAVTVASPFPKGKKLNFVNIGNGLEDDYRDKDVKDKIVIVNYGGVKTSKATAELAQSKGAAGVLVHHKDYKRPLLPLNYHGQFPMGFISFEDFDYLKSLDKATLSFDWKKKRVAVPGGRQMANFSSWGLSADGNMKPDLSAPGYEIYSPSPGNTYDPMSGTSTASPHAMGIVSLVQEYVKEKFPQHSLQEQLRLVKNILMSTASPIISPDDHTYYSPRLQGAGAIDAKKAIATEVFVTGTNGLAKINLGDVSDTF
;
A
#
# COMPACT_ATOMS: atom_id res chain seq x y z
N MET A 1 -25.86 5.85 45.57
CA MET A 1 -24.96 5.10 44.67
C MET A 1 -25.59 4.70 43.31
N GLY A 2 -26.73 5.28 42.91
CA GLY A 2 -27.47 4.87 41.70
C GLY A 2 -27.46 5.83 40.49
N LYS A 3 -26.90 7.05 40.61
CA LYS A 3 -26.95 8.07 39.54
C LYS A 3 -25.73 8.13 38.60
N ARG A 4 -24.66 7.36 38.84
CA ARG A 4 -23.47 7.33 37.95
C ARG A 4 -23.53 6.26 36.85
N LYS A 5 -24.47 5.30 36.92
CA LYS A 5 -24.57 4.19 35.95
C LYS A 5 -25.42 4.50 34.71
N SER A 6 -26.15 5.62 34.65
CA SER A 6 -27.04 5.93 33.51
C SER A 6 -26.49 6.99 32.53
N CYS A 7 -25.25 7.48 32.71
CA CYS A 7 -24.61 8.46 31.82
C CYS A 7 -23.41 7.89 31.03
N LEU A 8 -23.37 6.56 30.85
CA LEU A 8 -22.55 5.92 29.84
C LEU A 8 -23.46 5.59 28.64
N LYS A 9 -23.96 6.63 27.94
CA LYS A 9 -24.26 6.47 26.52
C LYS A 9 -23.01 5.83 25.91
N LYS A 10 -23.12 4.67 25.24
CA LYS A 10 -21.99 3.91 24.65
C LYS A 10 -20.97 4.87 24.02
N LYS A 11 -19.95 5.25 24.78
CA LYS A 11 -18.96 6.24 24.33
C LYS A 11 -18.21 5.59 23.17
N ASN A 12 -18.00 6.33 22.10
CA ASN A 12 -17.22 5.81 20.99
C ASN A 12 -15.77 5.63 21.48
N LEU A 13 -15.27 4.40 21.46
CA LEU A 13 -13.97 4.05 22.04
C LEU A 13 -12.81 4.79 21.36
N TYR A 14 -12.84 4.94 20.04
CA TYR A 14 -11.74 5.65 19.37
C TYR A 14 -11.85 7.17 19.50
N ALA A 15 -13.04 7.73 19.77
CA ALA A 15 -13.16 9.13 20.16
C ALA A 15 -12.47 9.39 21.51
N LEU A 16 -12.69 8.49 22.48
CA LEU A 16 -11.97 8.54 23.76
C LEU A 16 -10.46 8.35 23.57
N ALA A 17 -10.03 7.43 22.72
CA ALA A 17 -8.61 7.25 22.44
C ALA A 17 -7.96 8.50 21.83
N ILE A 18 -8.68 9.24 20.96
CA ILE A 18 -8.21 10.54 20.44
C ILE A 18 -8.09 11.55 21.58
N GLU A 19 -9.13 11.69 22.42
CA GLU A 19 -9.13 12.59 23.58
C GLU A 19 -7.97 12.28 24.55
N ASP A 20 -7.75 11.00 24.86
CA ASP A 20 -6.67 10.53 25.73
C ASP A 20 -5.30 10.81 25.11
N ALA A 21 -5.11 10.55 23.81
CA ALA A 21 -3.85 10.83 23.11
C ALA A 21 -3.51 12.33 23.15
N ILE A 22 -4.50 13.20 22.93
CA ILE A 22 -4.33 14.65 23.05
C ILE A 22 -3.95 15.02 24.48
N ALA A 23 -4.65 14.49 25.49
CA ALA A 23 -4.39 14.79 26.90
C ALA A 23 -3.00 14.32 27.36
N LEU A 24 -2.49 13.23 26.78
CA LEU A 24 -1.16 12.69 27.04
C LEU A 24 -0.04 13.40 26.24
N GLY A 25 -0.39 14.38 25.40
CA GLY A 25 0.59 15.22 24.69
C GLY A 25 1.06 14.66 23.34
N ALA A 26 0.27 13.79 22.70
CA ALA A 26 0.57 13.36 21.33
C ALA A 26 0.53 14.55 20.36
N THR A 27 1.53 14.64 19.47
CA THR A 27 1.59 15.64 18.40
C THR A 27 0.96 15.17 17.09
N ALA A 28 0.85 13.86 16.92
CA ALA A 28 0.19 13.22 15.78
C ALA A 28 -0.50 11.90 16.22
N ILE A 29 -1.57 11.54 15.51
CA ILE A 29 -2.37 10.33 15.72
C ILE A 29 -2.54 9.62 14.37
N ASN A 30 -2.15 8.36 14.29
CA ASN A 30 -2.42 7.50 13.13
C ASN A 30 -3.64 6.61 13.35
N MET A 31 -4.56 6.60 12.40
CA MET A 31 -5.76 5.78 12.39
C MET A 31 -5.78 4.90 11.13
N SER A 32 -5.16 3.72 11.23
CA SER A 32 -5.12 2.72 10.15
C SER A 32 -6.38 1.86 10.10
N PHE A 33 -7.56 2.47 10.16
CA PHE A 33 -8.86 1.79 10.10
C PHE A 33 -9.94 2.73 9.56
N GLY A 34 -11.05 2.16 9.08
CA GLY A 34 -12.20 2.92 8.62
C GLY A 34 -13.39 2.03 8.24
N ASN A 35 -14.51 2.68 7.91
CA ASN A 35 -15.69 2.05 7.33
C ASN A 35 -15.85 2.53 5.90
N VAL A 36 -16.01 1.60 4.97
CA VAL A 36 -16.08 1.84 3.52
C VAL A 36 -17.33 2.64 3.15
N GLY A 37 -17.20 3.57 2.21
CA GLY A 37 -18.32 4.25 1.54
C GLY A 37 -19.22 5.11 2.42
N LYS A 38 -18.80 5.42 3.65
CA LYS A 38 -19.58 6.24 4.58
C LYS A 38 -19.32 7.73 4.41
N ALA A 39 -20.40 8.50 4.43
CA ALA A 39 -20.38 9.97 4.47
C ALA A 39 -19.75 10.49 5.77
N SER A 40 -19.09 11.65 5.74
CA SER A 40 -18.52 12.29 6.93
C SER A 40 -19.59 12.51 8.01
N ASP A 41 -20.81 12.87 7.61
CA ASP A 41 -21.92 13.18 8.50
C ASP A 41 -22.50 11.93 9.20
N GLU A 42 -22.12 10.72 8.77
CA GLU A 42 -22.43 9.48 9.48
C GLU A 42 -21.54 9.26 10.71
N LEU A 43 -20.46 10.03 10.88
CA LEU A 43 -19.64 9.95 12.08
C LEU A 43 -20.46 10.35 13.31
N LYS A 44 -20.25 9.60 14.41
CA LYS A 44 -20.86 9.97 15.68
C LYS A 44 -20.34 11.34 16.11
N GLU A 45 -21.22 12.17 16.66
CA GLU A 45 -20.88 13.49 17.20
C GLU A 45 -19.67 13.49 18.15
N SER A 46 -19.51 12.44 18.96
CA SER A 46 -18.34 12.28 19.83
C SER A 46 -17.01 12.26 19.06
N VAL A 47 -17.00 11.69 17.86
CA VAL A 47 -15.83 11.59 16.99
C VAL A 47 -15.53 12.92 16.34
N HIS A 48 -16.54 13.61 15.79
CA HIS A 48 -16.36 14.97 15.25
C HIS A 48 -15.75 15.90 16.29
N ARG A 49 -16.27 15.89 17.53
CA ARG A 49 -15.71 16.69 18.63
C ARG A 49 -14.26 16.30 18.95
N ALA A 50 -13.92 15.02 18.95
CA ALA A 50 -12.55 14.58 19.21
C ALA A 50 -11.57 14.99 18.08
N LEU A 51 -11.99 14.88 16.81
CA LEU A 51 -11.20 15.33 15.65
C LEU A 51 -11.03 16.85 15.64
N ASN A 52 -12.10 17.61 15.96
CA ASN A 52 -12.03 19.06 16.12
C ASN A 52 -11.07 19.45 17.25
N ALA A 53 -11.12 18.75 18.40
CA ALA A 53 -10.18 18.98 19.49
C ALA A 53 -8.72 18.70 19.09
N ALA A 54 -8.47 17.65 18.28
CA ALA A 54 -7.15 17.39 17.73
C ALA A 54 -6.66 18.57 16.89
N ARG A 55 -7.49 19.06 15.96
CA ARG A 55 -7.18 20.24 15.13
C ARG A 55 -6.87 21.47 15.98
N GLU A 56 -7.72 21.80 16.94
CA GLU A 56 -7.57 22.96 17.84
C GLU A 56 -6.26 22.91 18.65
N LYS A 57 -5.79 21.71 18.97
CA LYS A 57 -4.53 21.47 19.67
C LYS A 57 -3.32 21.26 18.76
N GLY A 58 -3.48 21.42 17.44
CA GLY A 58 -2.39 21.22 16.46
C GLY A 58 -1.94 19.77 16.33
N VAL A 59 -2.77 18.81 16.74
CA VAL A 59 -2.48 17.38 16.66
C VAL A 59 -2.90 16.88 15.28
N ALA A 60 -1.92 16.46 14.49
CA ALA A 60 -2.19 15.93 13.15
C ALA A 60 -2.87 14.56 13.23
N VAL A 61 -3.94 14.37 12.47
CA VAL A 61 -4.62 13.07 12.36
C VAL A 61 -4.40 12.51 10.96
N VAL A 62 -3.74 11.35 10.87
CA VAL A 62 -3.41 10.67 9.62
C VAL A 62 -4.22 9.38 9.52
N VAL A 63 -4.94 9.20 8.42
CA VAL A 63 -5.92 8.11 8.26
C VAL A 63 -5.68 7.35 6.96
N ALA A 64 -5.74 6.02 7.02
CA ALA A 64 -5.68 5.17 5.84
C ALA A 64 -6.91 5.35 4.94
N ALA A 65 -6.73 5.39 3.62
CA ALA A 65 -7.83 5.58 2.67
C ALA A 65 -8.79 4.36 2.56
N GLY A 66 -8.31 3.15 2.86
CA GLY A 66 -9.04 1.89 2.66
C GLY A 66 -8.39 0.98 1.62
N ASN A 67 -8.82 -0.28 1.55
CA ASN A 67 -8.24 -1.32 0.69
C ASN A 67 -9.27 -1.94 -0.27
N ASP A 68 -10.31 -1.17 -0.60
CA ASP A 68 -11.50 -1.66 -1.31
C ASP A 68 -11.49 -1.31 -2.79
N PHE A 69 -10.42 -0.64 -3.27
CA PHE A 69 -10.28 -0.13 -4.64
C PHE A 69 -11.44 0.80 -5.03
N ALA A 70 -12.46 0.30 -5.70
CA ALA A 70 -13.60 1.07 -6.19
C ALA A 70 -14.86 0.21 -6.04
N MET A 71 -16.04 0.76 -6.34
CA MET A 71 -17.26 -0.03 -6.40
C MET A 71 -17.08 -1.27 -7.30
N GLY A 72 -17.31 -2.46 -6.74
CA GLY A 72 -17.02 -3.76 -7.37
C GLY A 72 -15.74 -4.44 -6.88
N GLY A 73 -14.93 -3.76 -6.08
CA GLY A 73 -13.67 -4.26 -5.52
C GLY A 73 -12.55 -4.34 -6.56
N SER A 74 -11.36 -4.78 -6.14
CA SER A 74 -10.15 -4.86 -7.00
C SER A 74 -10.25 -5.90 -8.14
N SER A 75 -11.28 -6.74 -8.14
CA SER A 75 -11.50 -7.79 -9.14
C SER A 75 -12.38 -7.37 -10.31
N LEU A 76 -13.09 -6.23 -10.20
CA LEU A 76 -14.02 -5.75 -11.22
C LEU A 76 -13.72 -4.28 -11.54
N LYS A 77 -14.03 -3.88 -12.77
CA LYS A 77 -14.02 -2.46 -13.15
C LYS A 77 -15.42 -1.89 -12.97
N PRO A 78 -15.57 -0.69 -12.39
CA PRO A 78 -16.86 -0.02 -12.33
C PRO A 78 -17.40 0.25 -13.74
N LEU A 79 -18.73 0.26 -13.88
CA LEU A 79 -19.38 0.53 -15.16
C LEU A 79 -19.23 2.00 -15.54
N ALA A 80 -18.90 2.30 -16.79
CA ALA A 80 -18.71 3.68 -17.26
C ALA A 80 -19.94 4.60 -17.04
N LYS A 81 -21.15 4.03 -17.02
CA LYS A 81 -22.40 4.75 -16.73
C LYS A 81 -22.59 5.14 -15.24
N ASN A 82 -21.75 4.60 -14.35
CA ASN A 82 -21.78 4.85 -12.91
C ASN A 82 -20.45 5.51 -12.47
N PRO A 83 -20.26 6.82 -12.75
CA PRO A 83 -18.99 7.50 -12.51
C PRO A 83 -18.66 7.69 -11.03
N ASP A 84 -19.66 7.65 -10.16
CA ASP A 84 -19.49 7.69 -8.71
C ASP A 84 -19.22 6.28 -8.15
N PHE A 85 -17.96 5.86 -8.27
CA PHE A 85 -17.47 4.56 -7.81
C PHE A 85 -16.55 4.66 -6.58
N GLY A 86 -16.47 5.86 -5.97
CA GLY A 86 -15.64 6.11 -4.80
C GLY A 86 -16.09 5.28 -3.60
N VAL A 87 -15.13 4.81 -2.82
CA VAL A 87 -15.40 3.93 -1.66
C VAL A 87 -14.64 4.36 -0.40
N ILE A 88 -13.88 5.46 -0.45
CA ILE A 88 -13.30 6.04 0.76
C ILE A 88 -14.43 6.40 1.72
N GLY A 89 -14.30 5.99 2.97
CA GLY A 89 -15.30 6.28 4.00
C GLY A 89 -14.69 6.78 5.30
N THR A 90 -15.45 6.70 6.39
CA THR A 90 -15.10 7.36 7.65
C THR A 90 -14.05 6.61 8.46
N PRO A 91 -13.14 7.30 9.18
CA PRO A 91 -13.05 8.76 9.34
C PRO A 91 -12.22 9.46 8.24
N ALA A 92 -11.73 8.74 7.24
CA ALA A 92 -10.89 9.26 6.17
C ALA A 92 -11.58 10.29 5.26
N THR A 93 -12.92 10.37 5.28
CA THR A 93 -13.69 11.38 4.54
C THR A 93 -13.70 12.75 5.21
N THR A 94 -13.30 12.86 6.48
CA THR A 94 -13.28 14.13 7.22
C THR A 94 -12.23 15.10 6.64
N ASP A 95 -12.53 16.39 6.56
CA ASP A 95 -11.61 17.37 5.95
C ASP A 95 -10.38 17.68 6.81
N ASP A 96 -10.51 17.61 8.13
CA ASP A 96 -9.44 17.94 9.09
C ASP A 96 -8.34 16.87 9.21
N VAL A 97 -8.51 15.71 8.56
CA VAL A 97 -7.52 14.63 8.58
C VAL A 97 -6.71 14.59 7.28
N LEU A 98 -5.52 13.99 7.35
CA LEU A 98 -4.70 13.63 6.18
C LEU A 98 -5.01 12.20 5.76
N THR A 99 -5.68 12.03 4.62
CA THR A 99 -6.05 10.71 4.11
C THR A 99 -5.01 10.17 3.16
N ILE A 100 -4.51 8.97 3.45
CA ILE A 100 -3.32 8.40 2.80
C ILE A 100 -3.68 7.17 1.96
N ALA A 101 -3.45 7.28 0.65
CA ALA A 101 -3.47 6.17 -0.28
C ALA A 101 -2.14 5.39 -0.28
N ALA A 102 -2.16 4.19 -0.87
CA ALA A 102 -1.01 3.30 -0.93
C ALA A 102 -0.45 3.23 -2.34
N TYR A 103 0.88 3.31 -2.45
CA TYR A 103 1.61 3.01 -3.67
C TYR A 103 2.75 2.01 -3.40
N VAL A 104 3.25 1.41 -4.46
CA VAL A 104 4.35 0.45 -4.46
C VAL A 104 5.69 1.18 -4.38
N ALA A 105 6.48 0.94 -3.35
CA ALA A 105 7.79 1.56 -3.19
C ALA A 105 8.72 1.20 -4.38
N PRO A 106 9.65 2.09 -4.79
CA PRO A 106 10.68 1.77 -5.78
C PRO A 106 11.67 0.71 -5.30
N GLU A 107 11.81 0.54 -3.98
CA GLU A 107 12.69 -0.44 -3.35
C GLU A 107 11.97 -1.09 -2.17
N THR A 108 12.27 -2.36 -1.90
CA THR A 108 11.76 -3.09 -0.73
C THR A 108 12.84 -3.99 -0.12
N VAL A 109 12.56 -4.52 1.06
CA VAL A 109 13.33 -5.63 1.63
C VAL A 109 12.66 -6.93 1.19
N SER A 110 13.39 -7.73 0.42
CA SER A 110 12.89 -9.01 -0.09
C SER A 110 13.90 -10.12 0.24
N GLU A 111 13.41 -11.36 0.32
CA GLU A 111 14.31 -12.50 0.28
C GLU A 111 14.93 -12.62 -1.11
N VAL A 112 16.18 -13.08 -1.16
CA VAL A 112 16.89 -13.33 -2.40
C VAL A 112 17.32 -14.79 -2.48
N PHE A 113 17.29 -15.36 -3.68
CA PHE A 113 17.87 -16.65 -3.98
C PHE A 113 19.05 -16.48 -4.94
N THR A 114 20.03 -17.38 -4.82
CA THR A 114 21.23 -17.37 -5.66
C THR A 114 20.99 -18.24 -6.88
N VAL A 115 21.22 -17.68 -8.06
CA VAL A 115 21.30 -18.39 -9.33
C VAL A 115 22.77 -18.60 -9.65
N THR A 116 23.17 -19.84 -9.91
CA THR A 116 24.54 -20.18 -10.32
C THR A 116 24.51 -20.83 -11.70
N ALA A 117 25.25 -20.26 -12.65
CA ALA A 117 25.42 -20.76 -14.02
C ALA A 117 26.84 -20.43 -14.49
N ASN A 118 27.51 -21.32 -15.23
CA ASN A 118 28.85 -21.10 -15.80
C ASN A 118 29.89 -20.53 -14.81
N ASN A 119 29.89 -21.01 -13.56
CA ASN A 119 30.72 -20.53 -12.44
C ASN A 119 30.49 -19.06 -12.02
N GLU A 120 29.47 -18.40 -12.54
CA GLU A 120 29.01 -17.10 -12.09
C GLU A 120 27.80 -17.26 -11.15
N SER A 121 27.57 -16.26 -10.29
CA SER A 121 26.41 -16.24 -9.40
C SER A 121 25.76 -14.86 -9.35
N LYS A 122 24.43 -14.85 -9.41
CA LYS A 122 23.59 -13.66 -9.30
C LYS A 122 22.47 -13.91 -8.30
N GLU A 123 22.19 -12.92 -7.46
CA GLU A 123 21.04 -12.99 -6.55
C GLU A 123 19.82 -12.33 -7.19
N LEU A 124 18.68 -13.00 -7.13
CA LEU A 124 17.38 -12.50 -7.63
C LEU A 124 16.39 -12.40 -6.47
N ALA A 125 15.48 -11.43 -6.54
CA ALA A 125 14.45 -11.21 -5.52
C ALA A 125 13.31 -12.24 -5.62
N VAL A 126 12.72 -12.59 -4.49
CA VAL A 126 11.55 -13.47 -4.41
C VAL A 126 10.61 -13.03 -3.29
N THR A 127 9.33 -12.87 -3.63
CA THR A 127 8.27 -12.77 -2.61
C THR A 127 7.88 -14.18 -2.20
N VAL A 128 8.34 -14.62 -1.03
CA VAL A 128 8.13 -15.98 -0.51
C VAL A 128 6.75 -16.09 0.12
N ALA A 129 5.95 -17.06 -0.33
CA ALA A 129 4.66 -17.41 0.27
C ALA A 129 4.78 -18.64 1.19
N SER A 130 5.69 -19.55 0.88
CA SER A 130 6.09 -20.66 1.75
C SER A 130 7.58 -20.93 1.55
N PRO A 131 8.36 -21.13 2.63
CA PRO A 131 9.81 -21.14 2.58
C PRO A 131 10.37 -22.28 1.71
N PHE A 132 11.39 -21.94 0.91
CA PHE A 132 12.18 -22.92 0.17
C PHE A 132 13.21 -23.62 1.07
N PRO A 133 13.60 -24.87 0.76
CA PRO A 133 14.54 -25.62 1.59
C PRO A 133 15.92 -24.96 1.60
N LYS A 134 16.40 -24.61 2.79
CA LYS A 134 17.65 -23.88 2.97
C LYS A 134 18.88 -24.67 2.49
N GLY A 135 19.77 -24.00 1.76
CA GLY A 135 21.09 -24.54 1.36
C GLY A 135 21.05 -25.67 0.32
N LYS A 136 19.87 -25.99 -0.24
CA LYS A 136 19.75 -26.97 -1.32
C LYS A 136 19.94 -26.30 -2.68
N LYS A 137 20.83 -26.86 -3.51
CA LYS A 137 20.92 -26.52 -4.93
C LYS A 137 19.88 -27.32 -5.70
N LEU A 138 18.98 -26.62 -6.38
CA LEU A 138 17.88 -27.21 -7.13
C LEU A 138 17.95 -26.77 -8.60
N ASN A 139 17.76 -27.71 -9.51
CA ASN A 139 17.49 -27.39 -10.91
C ASN A 139 16.07 -26.81 -11.04
N PHE A 140 15.78 -26.16 -12.16
CA PHE A 140 14.45 -25.65 -12.45
C PHE A 140 13.98 -25.99 -13.85
N VAL A 141 12.67 -25.92 -14.06
CA VAL A 141 12.03 -26.17 -15.36
C VAL A 141 10.84 -25.25 -15.54
N ASN A 142 10.73 -24.64 -16.73
CA ASN A 142 9.58 -23.83 -17.09
C ASN A 142 8.41 -24.72 -17.53
N ILE A 143 7.29 -24.60 -16.84
CA ILE A 143 6.09 -25.38 -17.13
C ILE A 143 5.14 -24.61 -18.06
N GLY A 144 5.08 -23.28 -18.01
CA GLY A 144 4.10 -22.49 -18.75
C GLY A 144 2.93 -22.12 -17.85
N ASN A 145 1.69 -22.44 -18.20
CA ASN A 145 0.53 -22.06 -17.37
C ASN A 145 0.37 -22.92 -16.11
N GLY A 146 1.13 -24.01 -16.00
CA GLY A 146 1.05 -24.92 -14.86
C GLY A 146 -0.19 -25.80 -14.90
N LEU A 147 -0.83 -25.95 -16.07
CA LEU A 147 -1.96 -26.85 -16.25
C LEU A 147 -1.47 -28.31 -16.32
N GLU A 148 -2.35 -29.27 -16.06
CA GLU A 148 -2.03 -30.72 -16.09
C GLU A 148 -1.24 -31.12 -17.36
N ASP A 149 -1.73 -30.65 -18.50
CA ASP A 149 -1.16 -30.90 -19.82
C ASP A 149 0.23 -30.30 -20.05
N ASP A 150 0.59 -29.24 -19.32
CA ASP A 150 1.88 -28.54 -19.42
C ASP A 150 3.04 -29.34 -18.81
N TYR A 151 2.72 -30.32 -17.95
CA TYR A 151 3.69 -31.21 -17.33
C TYR A 151 4.04 -32.43 -18.20
N ARG A 152 3.29 -32.67 -19.28
CA ARG A 152 3.56 -33.79 -20.20
C ARG A 152 4.97 -33.62 -20.78
N ASP A 153 5.71 -34.72 -20.78
CA ASP A 153 7.07 -34.83 -21.33
C ASP A 153 8.13 -33.91 -20.68
N LYS A 154 7.85 -33.36 -19.48
CA LYS A 154 8.81 -32.57 -18.71
C LYS A 154 9.28 -33.33 -17.47
N ASP A 155 10.60 -33.42 -17.31
CA ASP A 155 11.19 -33.93 -16.06
C ASP A 155 11.17 -32.83 -14.98
N VAL A 156 10.22 -32.93 -14.05
CA VAL A 156 9.99 -31.98 -12.97
C VAL A 156 10.40 -32.49 -11.59
N LYS A 157 10.77 -33.78 -11.49
CA LYS A 157 11.01 -34.44 -10.21
C LYS A 157 12.19 -33.79 -9.48
N ASP A 158 11.97 -33.41 -8.22
CA ASP A 158 12.96 -32.75 -7.35
C ASP A 158 13.47 -31.40 -7.88
N LYS A 159 12.76 -30.77 -8.84
CA LYS A 159 13.09 -29.45 -9.42
C LYS A 159 12.14 -28.36 -8.97
N ILE A 160 12.59 -27.12 -9.04
CA ILE A 160 11.71 -25.96 -8.96
C ILE A 160 10.96 -25.80 -10.28
N VAL A 161 9.64 -25.81 -10.24
CA VAL A 161 8.83 -25.52 -11.42
C VAL A 161 8.54 -24.02 -11.50
N ILE A 162 8.66 -23.44 -12.69
CA ILE A 162 8.33 -22.04 -12.93
C ILE A 162 7.03 -21.97 -13.75
N VAL A 163 6.04 -21.20 -13.27
CA VAL A 163 4.69 -21.11 -13.86
C VAL A 163 4.20 -19.67 -14.02
N ASN A 164 3.34 -19.45 -15.01
CA ASN A 164 2.62 -18.20 -15.21
C ASN A 164 1.58 -17.98 -14.11
N TYR A 165 1.53 -16.76 -13.58
CA TYR A 165 0.46 -16.31 -12.71
C TYR A 165 -0.90 -16.38 -13.42
N GLY A 166 -1.92 -16.88 -12.72
CA GLY A 166 -3.29 -17.00 -13.22
C GLY A 166 -3.54 -18.15 -14.20
N GLY A 167 -2.54 -18.99 -14.51
CA GLY A 167 -2.73 -20.17 -15.35
C GLY A 167 -3.61 -21.23 -14.65
N VAL A 168 -3.23 -21.64 -13.44
CA VAL A 168 -4.09 -22.39 -12.52
C VAL A 168 -4.85 -21.42 -11.62
N LYS A 169 -6.12 -21.75 -11.31
CA LYS A 169 -7.09 -20.85 -10.67
C LYS A 169 -6.65 -20.26 -9.33
N THR A 170 -5.92 -21.02 -8.51
CA THR A 170 -5.48 -20.59 -7.18
C THR A 170 -4.05 -21.03 -6.91
N SER A 171 -3.31 -20.25 -6.12
CA SER A 171 -1.95 -20.62 -5.68
C SER A 171 -1.91 -21.97 -4.96
N LYS A 172 -2.96 -22.30 -4.21
CA LYS A 172 -3.12 -23.62 -3.57
C LYS A 172 -3.18 -24.75 -4.60
N ALA A 173 -4.05 -24.63 -5.61
CA ALA A 173 -4.16 -25.65 -6.65
C ALA A 173 -2.87 -25.75 -7.49
N THR A 174 -2.19 -24.63 -7.75
CA THR A 174 -0.87 -24.62 -8.38
C THR A 174 0.15 -25.42 -7.58
N ALA A 175 0.21 -25.20 -6.26
CA ALA A 175 1.11 -25.91 -5.37
C ALA A 175 0.81 -27.41 -5.30
N GLU A 176 -0.46 -27.78 -5.12
CA GLU A 176 -0.91 -29.17 -5.03
C GLU A 176 -0.62 -29.95 -6.32
N LEU A 177 -0.88 -29.34 -7.48
CA LEU A 177 -0.58 -29.95 -8.77
C LEU A 177 0.93 -30.15 -8.94
N ALA A 178 1.75 -29.11 -8.76
CA ALA A 178 3.21 -29.23 -8.85
C ALA A 178 3.77 -30.29 -7.89
N GLN A 179 3.27 -30.33 -6.65
CA GLN A 179 3.66 -31.33 -5.66
C GLN A 179 3.27 -32.75 -6.09
N SER A 180 2.06 -32.94 -6.65
CA SER A 180 1.61 -34.25 -7.14
C SER A 180 2.47 -34.80 -8.29
N LYS A 181 3.12 -33.91 -9.05
CA LYS A 181 4.08 -34.26 -10.12
C LYS A 181 5.51 -34.48 -9.62
N GLY A 182 5.76 -34.29 -8.33
CA GLY A 182 7.06 -34.51 -7.70
C GLY A 182 8.01 -33.31 -7.74
N ALA A 183 7.53 -32.10 -8.01
CA ALA A 183 8.35 -30.89 -7.93
C ALA A 183 8.83 -30.63 -6.49
N ALA A 184 9.96 -29.94 -6.35
CA ALA A 184 10.51 -29.51 -5.05
C ALA A 184 9.97 -28.14 -4.58
N GLY A 185 9.34 -27.38 -5.46
CA GLY A 185 8.74 -26.07 -5.16
C GLY A 185 8.26 -25.35 -6.42
N VAL A 186 7.56 -24.22 -6.24
CA VAL A 186 7.02 -23.41 -7.33
C VAL A 186 7.52 -21.98 -7.28
N LEU A 187 8.05 -21.47 -8.38
CA LEU A 187 8.16 -20.04 -8.63
C LEU A 187 7.08 -19.60 -9.60
N VAL A 188 6.34 -18.56 -9.23
CA VAL A 188 5.30 -17.96 -10.04
C VAL A 188 5.82 -16.64 -10.60
N HIS A 189 5.45 -16.29 -11.83
CA HIS A 189 5.79 -14.99 -12.40
C HIS A 189 4.61 -14.38 -13.16
N HIS A 190 4.56 -13.06 -13.25
CA HIS A 190 3.66 -12.37 -14.16
C HIS A 190 4.20 -12.40 -15.60
N LYS A 191 3.38 -12.02 -16.59
CA LYS A 191 3.80 -11.84 -18.00
C LYS A 191 4.12 -10.39 -18.38
N ASP A 192 4.10 -9.48 -17.40
CA ASP A 192 4.18 -8.04 -17.63
C ASP A 192 5.35 -7.46 -16.83
N TYR A 193 6.33 -6.90 -17.55
CA TYR A 193 7.51 -6.23 -16.99
C TYR A 193 7.16 -5.03 -16.10
N LYS A 194 5.97 -4.46 -16.27
CA LYS A 194 5.52 -3.28 -15.52
C LYS A 194 4.96 -3.65 -14.15
N ARG A 195 4.79 -4.92 -13.80
CA ARG A 195 4.10 -5.31 -12.55
C ARG A 195 5.10 -5.64 -11.43
N PRO A 196 4.80 -5.22 -10.20
CA PRO A 196 5.59 -5.60 -9.04
C PRO A 196 5.42 -7.07 -8.70
N LEU A 197 6.33 -7.54 -7.84
CA LEU A 197 6.20 -8.85 -7.20
C LEU A 197 4.87 -8.94 -6.46
N LEU A 198 4.15 -10.04 -6.62
CA LEU A 198 2.83 -10.24 -6.00
C LEU A 198 2.95 -11.14 -4.75
N PRO A 199 2.42 -10.73 -3.58
CA PRO A 199 2.21 -11.66 -2.49
C PRO A 199 1.13 -12.67 -2.94
N LEU A 200 1.48 -13.95 -2.87
CA LEU A 200 0.56 -15.02 -3.21
C LEU A 200 -0.31 -15.33 -2.00
N ASN A 201 -1.63 -15.34 -2.19
CA ASN A 201 -2.56 -15.85 -1.17
C ASN A 201 -2.45 -17.38 -1.09
N TYR A 202 -1.47 -17.86 -0.34
CA TYR A 202 -1.15 -19.28 -0.17
C TYR A 202 -0.78 -19.55 1.27
N HIS A 203 -1.47 -20.50 1.90
CA HIS A 203 -1.31 -20.87 3.31
C HIS A 203 -0.91 -22.34 3.49
N GLY A 204 -0.19 -22.90 2.52
CA GLY A 204 0.32 -24.28 2.56
C GLY A 204 1.80 -24.36 2.90
N GLN A 205 2.31 -25.58 3.06
CA GLN A 205 3.72 -25.84 3.41
C GLN A 205 4.62 -26.12 2.21
N PHE A 206 4.05 -26.46 1.04
CA PHE A 206 4.85 -26.70 -0.16
C PHE A 206 5.58 -25.41 -0.58
N PRO A 207 6.91 -25.42 -0.87
CA PRO A 207 7.67 -24.23 -1.19
C PRO A 207 7.11 -23.44 -2.37
N MET A 208 6.88 -22.15 -2.17
CA MET A 208 6.26 -21.30 -3.18
C MET A 208 6.73 -19.85 -3.04
N GLY A 209 7.05 -19.22 -4.17
CA GLY A 209 7.40 -17.80 -4.23
C GLY A 209 7.04 -17.16 -5.56
N PHE A 210 7.14 -15.84 -5.61
CA PHE A 210 6.88 -15.03 -6.80
C PHE A 210 8.14 -14.29 -7.23
N ILE A 211 8.45 -14.32 -8.53
CA ILE A 211 9.58 -13.60 -9.14
C ILE A 211 9.08 -12.63 -10.21
N SER A 212 9.92 -11.66 -10.56
CA SER A 212 9.59 -10.71 -11.62
C SER A 212 9.65 -11.40 -12.99
N PHE A 213 8.99 -10.79 -13.98
CA PHE A 213 9.08 -11.31 -15.35
C PHE A 213 10.48 -11.13 -15.94
N GLU A 214 11.20 -10.07 -15.55
CA GLU A 214 12.59 -9.84 -15.92
C GLU A 214 13.52 -10.94 -15.37
N ASP A 215 13.35 -11.31 -14.10
CA ASP A 215 14.10 -12.40 -13.47
C ASP A 215 13.80 -13.73 -14.15
N PHE A 216 12.54 -13.98 -14.52
CA PHE A 216 12.15 -15.16 -15.28
C PHE A 216 12.81 -15.22 -16.67
N ASP A 217 12.80 -14.10 -17.42
CA ASP A 217 13.44 -14.06 -18.74
C ASP A 217 14.96 -14.19 -18.63
N TYR A 218 15.57 -13.63 -17.58
CA TYR A 218 16.97 -13.91 -17.24
C TYR A 218 17.20 -15.40 -16.99
N LEU A 219 16.39 -16.06 -16.13
CA LEU A 219 16.52 -17.50 -15.86
C LEU A 219 16.41 -18.36 -17.13
N LYS A 220 15.51 -18.01 -18.06
CA LYS A 220 15.37 -18.70 -19.34
C LYS A 220 16.59 -18.59 -20.26
N SER A 221 17.36 -17.52 -20.12
CA SER A 221 18.55 -17.29 -20.94
C SER A 221 19.75 -18.13 -20.53
N LEU A 222 19.70 -18.77 -19.35
CA LEU A 222 20.81 -19.52 -18.78
C LEU A 222 20.78 -21.00 -19.19
N ASP A 223 21.96 -21.56 -19.50
CA ASP A 223 22.15 -23.00 -19.64
C ASP A 223 22.63 -23.62 -18.32
N LYS A 224 22.09 -24.79 -17.96
CA LYS A 224 22.46 -25.59 -16.76
C LYS A 224 22.59 -24.79 -15.45
N ALA A 225 21.66 -23.87 -15.23
CA ALA A 225 21.63 -23.06 -14.00
C ALA A 225 20.98 -23.80 -12.82
N THR A 226 21.45 -23.49 -11.60
CA THR A 226 20.89 -23.99 -10.34
C THR A 226 20.45 -22.85 -9.44
N LEU A 227 19.44 -23.11 -8.59
CA LEU A 227 18.89 -22.17 -7.62
C LEU A 227 19.27 -22.62 -6.19
N SER A 228 19.68 -21.69 -5.34
CA SER A 228 19.91 -21.93 -3.90
C SER A 228 19.21 -20.87 -3.06
N PHE A 229 18.52 -21.32 -2.00
CA PHE A 229 17.78 -20.47 -1.08
C PHE A 229 18.45 -20.49 0.29
N ASP A 230 18.90 -19.33 0.77
CA ASP A 230 19.59 -19.21 2.06
C ASP A 230 18.82 -18.37 3.09
N TRP A 231 17.58 -17.97 2.74
CA TRP A 231 16.70 -17.06 3.50
C TRP A 231 17.36 -15.71 3.81
N LYS A 232 18.25 -15.28 2.92
CA LYS A 232 18.92 -14.00 2.99
C LYS A 232 17.95 -12.91 2.52
N LYS A 233 17.83 -11.84 3.30
CA LYS A 233 17.07 -10.65 2.91
C LYS A 233 18.01 -9.54 2.45
N LYS A 234 17.60 -8.81 1.42
CA LYS A 234 18.32 -7.63 0.91
C LYS A 234 17.33 -6.52 0.54
N ARG A 235 17.83 -5.28 0.57
CA ARG A 235 17.18 -4.19 -0.14
C ARG A 235 17.35 -4.43 -1.64
N VAL A 236 16.26 -4.45 -2.37
CA VAL A 236 16.21 -4.67 -3.81
C VAL A 236 15.31 -3.62 -4.45
N ALA A 237 15.60 -3.29 -5.71
CA ALA A 237 14.65 -2.54 -6.52
C ALA A 237 13.38 -3.38 -6.73
N VAL A 238 12.23 -2.71 -6.79
CA VAL A 238 10.96 -3.34 -7.12
C VAL A 238 10.68 -3.09 -8.60
N PRO A 239 10.74 -4.12 -9.47
CA PRO A 239 10.24 -4.00 -10.84
C PRO A 239 8.81 -3.46 -10.81
N GLY A 240 8.48 -2.47 -11.64
CA GLY A 240 7.15 -1.85 -11.55
C GLY A 240 6.89 -1.05 -10.26
N GLY A 241 7.92 -0.63 -9.52
CA GLY A 241 7.77 0.30 -8.41
C GLY A 241 7.27 1.69 -8.84
N ARG A 242 6.91 2.52 -7.85
CA ARG A 242 6.28 3.85 -8.03
C ARG A 242 4.97 3.79 -8.83
N GLN A 243 4.09 2.87 -8.45
CA GLN A 243 2.75 2.75 -9.02
C GLN A 243 1.71 2.68 -7.91
N MET A 244 0.50 3.18 -8.17
CA MET A 244 -0.58 3.07 -7.19
C MET A 244 -0.92 1.60 -6.92
N ALA A 245 -1.12 1.26 -5.65
CA ALA A 245 -1.51 -0.09 -5.27
C ALA A 245 -2.96 -0.36 -5.73
N ASN A 246 -3.19 -1.52 -6.35
CA ASN A 246 -4.49 -1.88 -6.94
C ASN A 246 -5.62 -2.09 -5.91
N PHE A 247 -5.29 -2.16 -4.62
CA PHE A 247 -6.28 -2.20 -3.55
C PHE A 247 -6.61 -0.81 -2.98
N SER A 248 -5.79 0.22 -3.23
CA SER A 248 -5.97 1.54 -2.60
C SER A 248 -7.33 2.11 -2.97
N SER A 249 -8.13 2.46 -1.96
CA SER A 249 -9.48 2.97 -2.18
C SER A 249 -9.48 4.29 -2.95
N TRP A 250 -10.38 4.40 -3.92
CA TRP A 250 -10.65 5.57 -4.73
C TRP A 250 -11.66 6.50 -4.05
N GLY A 251 -11.47 7.80 -4.23
CA GLY A 251 -12.49 8.80 -4.02
C GLY A 251 -13.50 8.88 -5.19
N LEU A 252 -14.52 9.73 -5.08
CA LEU A 252 -14.73 10.74 -4.04
C LEU A 252 -15.21 10.13 -2.70
N SER A 253 -15.31 10.94 -1.65
CA SER A 253 -16.14 10.55 -0.51
C SER A 253 -17.61 10.46 -0.93
N ALA A 254 -18.45 9.81 -0.12
CA ALA A 254 -19.90 9.80 -0.35
C ALA A 254 -20.51 11.21 -0.37
N ASP A 255 -19.88 12.19 0.29
CA ASP A 255 -20.28 13.61 0.28
C ASP A 255 -19.77 14.39 -0.94
N GLY A 256 -19.07 13.72 -1.88
CA GLY A 256 -18.49 14.35 -3.07
C GLY A 256 -17.15 15.07 -2.83
N ASN A 257 -16.53 14.92 -1.66
CA ASN A 257 -15.26 15.57 -1.35
C ASN A 257 -14.05 14.84 -1.96
N MET A 258 -13.05 15.63 -2.38
CA MET A 258 -11.79 15.12 -2.91
C MET A 258 -10.97 14.42 -1.82
N LYS A 259 -10.85 13.10 -1.93
CA LYS A 259 -9.98 12.21 -1.15
C LYS A 259 -9.41 11.13 -2.10
N PRO A 260 -8.26 10.51 -1.80
CA PRO A 260 -7.37 10.76 -0.66
C PRO A 260 -6.63 12.10 -0.80
N ASP A 261 -5.89 12.52 0.24
CA ASP A 261 -5.11 13.77 0.18
C ASP A 261 -3.70 13.53 -0.37
N LEU A 262 -3.07 12.42 0.00
CA LEU A 262 -1.68 12.06 -0.34
C LEU A 262 -1.56 10.54 -0.56
N SER A 263 -0.42 10.11 -1.09
CA SER A 263 -0.03 8.70 -1.18
C SER A 263 1.31 8.42 -0.50
N ALA A 264 1.47 7.24 0.09
CA ALA A 264 2.70 6.77 0.71
C ALA A 264 2.97 5.29 0.38
N PRO A 265 4.22 4.79 0.56
CA PRO A 265 4.52 3.38 0.40
C PRO A 265 3.64 2.48 1.29
N GLY A 266 2.90 1.56 0.68
CA GLY A 266 1.96 0.69 1.40
C GLY A 266 1.87 -0.73 0.88
N TYR A 267 2.79 -1.15 0.01
CA TYR A 267 2.77 -2.47 -0.61
C TYR A 267 4.04 -3.24 -0.24
N GLU A 268 3.88 -4.46 0.28
CA GLU A 268 4.95 -5.36 0.73
C GLU A 268 5.97 -4.66 1.62
N ILE A 269 5.48 -3.90 2.60
CA ILE A 269 6.34 -3.13 3.49
C ILE A 269 6.76 -4.00 4.67
N TYR A 270 8.07 -4.21 4.79
CA TYR A 270 8.67 -4.98 5.87
C TYR A 270 8.58 -4.25 7.20
N SER A 271 7.86 -4.82 8.17
CA SER A 271 7.57 -4.18 9.47
C SER A 271 7.60 -5.18 10.62
N PRO A 272 7.76 -4.73 11.89
CA PRO A 272 7.66 -5.62 13.05
C PRO A 272 6.32 -6.34 13.14
N SER A 273 6.36 -7.60 13.54
CA SER A 273 5.22 -8.51 13.68
C SER A 273 5.31 -9.24 15.03
N PRO A 274 4.20 -9.76 15.61
CA PRO A 274 4.20 -10.42 16.92
C PRO A 274 5.25 -11.53 17.06
N GLY A 275 5.74 -11.72 18.29
CA GLY A 275 6.74 -12.76 18.57
C GLY A 275 8.16 -12.37 18.17
N ASN A 276 8.48 -11.07 18.10
CA ASN A 276 9.80 -10.56 17.69
C ASN A 276 10.18 -10.96 16.26
N THR A 277 9.18 -10.94 15.37
CA THR A 277 9.33 -11.28 13.96
C THR A 277 9.15 -10.03 13.09
N TYR A 278 9.37 -10.19 11.79
CA TYR A 278 9.19 -9.13 10.81
C TYR A 278 8.63 -9.73 9.54
N ASP A 279 7.51 -9.17 9.09
CA ASP A 279 6.78 -9.67 7.93
C ASP A 279 6.45 -8.51 6.98
N PRO A 280 6.44 -8.75 5.67
CA PRO A 280 5.90 -7.78 4.73
C PRO A 280 4.38 -7.68 4.91
N MET A 281 3.86 -6.45 4.93
CA MET A 281 2.43 -6.17 4.97
C MET A 281 2.04 -5.20 3.86
N SER A 282 0.88 -5.45 3.27
CA SER A 282 0.29 -4.62 2.23
C SER A 282 -1.02 -3.99 2.72
N GLY A 283 -1.18 -2.68 2.51
CA GLY A 283 -2.39 -1.93 2.84
C GLY A 283 -2.14 -0.42 2.95
N THR A 284 -3.20 0.37 2.75
CA THR A 284 -3.22 1.79 3.16
C THR A 284 -3.03 1.95 4.66
N SER A 285 -3.36 0.92 5.44
CA SER A 285 -3.02 0.77 6.86
C SER A 285 -1.51 0.87 7.14
N THR A 286 -0.67 0.46 6.19
CA THR A 286 0.79 0.54 6.29
C THR A 286 1.30 1.84 5.69
N ALA A 287 0.64 2.38 4.66
CA ALA A 287 0.96 3.69 4.09
C ALA A 287 0.73 4.84 5.09
N SER A 288 -0.36 4.79 5.86
CA SER A 288 -0.72 5.81 6.84
C SER A 288 0.37 6.08 7.90
N PRO A 289 0.95 5.08 8.60
CA PRO A 289 2.04 5.32 9.55
C PRO A 289 3.35 5.75 8.88
N HIS A 290 3.61 5.36 7.62
CA HIS A 290 4.74 5.91 6.85
C HIS A 290 4.57 7.41 6.64
N ALA A 291 3.38 7.83 6.21
CA ALA A 291 3.05 9.24 6.06
C ALA A 291 3.11 9.97 7.42
N MET A 292 2.61 9.36 8.50
CA MET A 292 2.65 9.97 9.84
C MET A 292 4.08 10.34 10.26
N GLY A 293 5.07 9.47 10.00
CA GLY A 293 6.47 9.80 10.30
C GLY A 293 6.94 11.08 9.58
N ILE A 294 6.58 11.24 8.31
CA ILE A 294 6.92 12.44 7.54
C ILE A 294 6.10 13.66 8.00
N VAL A 295 4.82 13.48 8.30
CA VAL A 295 3.95 14.53 8.84
C VAL A 295 4.54 15.11 10.11
N SER A 296 5.02 14.26 11.03
CA SER A 296 5.64 14.71 12.28
C SER A 296 6.93 15.52 12.04
N LEU A 297 7.77 15.13 11.06
CA LEU A 297 8.96 15.90 10.71
C LEU A 297 8.60 17.28 10.15
N VAL A 298 7.56 17.35 9.31
CA VAL A 298 7.09 18.61 8.74
C VAL A 298 6.37 19.47 9.78
N GLN A 299 5.70 18.87 10.77
CA GLN A 299 5.14 19.60 11.92
C GLN A 299 6.25 20.32 12.71
N GLU A 300 7.36 19.64 13.01
CA GLU A 300 8.48 20.28 13.72
C GLU A 300 9.09 21.42 12.88
N TYR A 301 9.29 21.20 11.57
CA TYR A 301 9.74 22.25 10.66
C TYR A 301 8.81 23.47 10.65
N VAL A 302 7.49 23.26 10.53
CA VAL A 302 6.51 24.35 10.51
C VAL A 302 6.48 25.08 11.84
N LYS A 303 6.55 24.35 12.95
CA LYS A 303 6.57 24.94 14.30
C LYS A 303 7.80 25.82 14.53
N GLU A 304 8.98 25.40 14.05
CA GLU A 304 10.22 26.18 14.15
C GLU A 304 10.18 27.42 13.26
N LYS A 305 9.70 27.30 12.02
CA LYS A 305 9.71 28.37 11.02
C LYS A 305 8.55 29.36 11.17
N PHE A 306 7.43 28.92 11.74
CA PHE A 306 6.20 29.69 11.84
C PHE A 306 5.63 29.73 13.28
N PRO A 307 6.44 30.02 14.33
CA PRO A 307 6.00 29.98 15.72
C PRO A 307 4.93 31.03 16.06
N GLN A 308 4.81 32.07 15.24
CA GLN A 308 3.80 33.14 15.37
C GLN A 308 2.39 32.70 14.96
N HIS A 309 2.24 31.63 14.19
CA HIS A 309 0.94 31.12 13.76
C HIS A 309 0.30 30.31 14.88
N SER A 310 -1.03 30.34 14.95
CA SER A 310 -1.78 29.46 15.85
C SER A 310 -1.55 27.98 15.50
N LEU A 311 -1.78 27.08 16.46
CA LEU A 311 -1.61 25.64 16.24
C LEU A 311 -2.48 25.10 15.08
N GLN A 312 -3.66 25.68 14.88
CA GLN A 312 -4.56 25.33 13.77
C GLN A 312 -3.99 25.78 12.42
N GLU A 313 -3.44 26.99 12.35
CA GLU A 313 -2.80 27.52 11.15
C GLU A 313 -1.53 26.73 10.81
N GLN A 314 -0.72 26.38 11.82
CA GLN A 314 0.45 25.52 11.64
C GLN A 314 0.05 24.15 11.08
N LEU A 315 -0.98 23.51 11.63
CA LEU A 315 -1.45 22.22 11.12
C LEU A 315 -1.97 22.32 9.67
N ARG A 316 -2.66 23.41 9.34
CA ARG A 316 -3.09 23.70 7.97
C ARG A 316 -1.91 23.91 7.02
N LEU A 317 -0.87 24.64 7.45
CA LEU A 317 0.37 24.81 6.70
C LEU A 317 1.05 23.48 6.45
N VAL A 318 1.15 22.60 7.45
CA VAL A 318 1.70 21.24 7.29
C VAL A 318 0.95 20.49 6.19
N LYS A 319 -0.39 20.45 6.23
CA LYS A 319 -1.20 19.80 5.21
C LYS A 319 -0.96 20.38 3.82
N ASN A 320 -0.97 21.71 3.68
CA ASN A 320 -0.78 22.38 2.40
C ASN A 320 0.64 22.20 1.83
N ILE A 321 1.68 22.28 2.66
CA ILE A 321 3.07 22.05 2.27
C ILE A 321 3.23 20.61 1.77
N LEU A 322 2.77 19.62 2.54
CA LEU A 322 2.88 18.21 2.17
C LEU A 322 2.19 17.92 0.84
N MET A 323 0.97 18.42 0.65
CA MET A 323 0.22 18.23 -0.59
C MET A 323 0.84 18.96 -1.78
N SER A 324 1.28 20.21 -1.61
CA SER A 324 1.86 21.00 -2.71
C SER A 324 3.22 20.50 -3.17
N THR A 325 3.97 19.84 -2.28
CA THR A 325 5.32 19.31 -2.55
C THR A 325 5.34 17.82 -2.89
N ALA A 326 4.18 17.17 -2.80
CA ALA A 326 4.02 15.77 -3.20
C ALA A 326 4.41 15.59 -4.67
N SER A 327 4.90 14.40 -5.01
CA SER A 327 5.29 14.05 -6.38
C SER A 327 4.16 13.25 -7.04
N PRO A 328 3.45 13.80 -8.03
CA PRO A 328 2.45 13.04 -8.78
C PRO A 328 3.07 11.79 -9.40
N ILE A 329 2.40 10.66 -9.21
CA ILE A 329 2.79 9.35 -9.70
C ILE A 329 2.24 9.20 -11.12
N ILE A 330 3.12 8.73 -12.02
CA ILE A 330 2.81 8.47 -13.42
C ILE A 330 2.49 6.98 -13.58
N SER A 331 1.37 6.69 -14.21
CA SER A 331 0.97 5.35 -14.62
C SER A 331 1.93 4.84 -15.71
N PRO A 332 2.53 3.65 -15.54
CA PRO A 332 3.39 3.09 -16.57
C PRO A 332 2.60 2.43 -17.71
N ASP A 333 1.28 2.27 -17.55
CA ASP A 333 0.43 1.67 -18.57
C ASP A 333 0.21 2.63 -19.74
N ASP A 334 -0.03 3.91 -19.45
CA ASP A 334 -0.42 4.94 -20.42
C ASP A 334 0.43 6.23 -20.35
N HIS A 335 1.43 6.29 -19.45
CA HIS A 335 2.30 7.44 -19.23
C HIS A 335 1.58 8.74 -18.84
N THR A 336 0.39 8.61 -18.23
CA THR A 336 -0.36 9.75 -17.68
C THR A 336 -0.23 9.79 -16.15
N TYR A 337 -0.56 10.92 -15.52
CA TYR A 337 -0.68 10.96 -14.05
C TYR A 337 -1.85 10.10 -13.61
N TYR A 338 -1.67 9.32 -12.54
CA TYR A 338 -2.82 8.68 -11.88
C TYR A 338 -3.85 9.75 -11.48
N SER A 339 -5.13 9.39 -11.50
CA SER A 339 -6.19 10.30 -11.10
C SER A 339 -5.96 10.85 -9.68
N PRO A 340 -6.19 12.14 -9.42
CA PRO A 340 -6.17 12.69 -8.06
C PRO A 340 -7.16 12.00 -7.11
N ARG A 341 -8.23 11.39 -7.65
CA ARG A 341 -9.18 10.56 -6.87
C ARG A 341 -8.57 9.25 -6.36
N LEU A 342 -7.43 8.82 -6.90
CA LEU A 342 -6.68 7.66 -6.41
C LEU A 342 -5.44 8.07 -5.62
N GLN A 343 -4.63 8.98 -6.16
CA GLN A 343 -3.33 9.31 -5.58
C GLN A 343 -3.31 10.54 -4.65
N GLY A 344 -4.41 11.30 -4.60
CA GLY A 344 -4.42 12.62 -3.98
C GLY A 344 -3.52 13.59 -4.73
N ALA A 345 -2.76 14.40 -3.99
CA ALA A 345 -1.76 15.29 -4.57
C ALA A 345 -0.49 14.54 -5.07
N GLY A 346 -0.33 13.26 -4.70
CA GLY A 346 0.78 12.42 -5.12
C GLY A 346 1.55 11.79 -3.95
N ALA A 347 2.72 11.24 -4.25
CA ALA A 347 3.60 10.61 -3.27
C ALA A 347 4.22 11.66 -2.33
N ILE A 348 4.02 11.48 -1.02
CA ILE A 348 4.58 12.34 0.03
C ILE A 348 6.11 12.36 -0.03
N ASP A 349 6.72 13.55 0.08
CA ASP A 349 8.17 13.75 -0.04
C ASP A 349 8.67 14.70 1.05
N ALA A 350 9.29 14.12 2.08
CA ALA A 350 9.82 14.88 3.22
C ALA A 350 10.88 15.90 2.81
N LYS A 351 11.74 15.54 1.85
CA LYS A 351 12.85 16.38 1.41
C LYS A 351 12.32 17.63 0.71
N LYS A 352 11.34 17.46 -0.19
CA LYS A 352 10.69 18.61 -0.85
C LYS A 352 9.88 19.45 0.14
N ALA A 353 9.19 18.81 1.08
CA ALA A 353 8.35 19.50 2.06
C ALA A 353 9.14 20.46 2.96
N ILE A 354 10.30 20.06 3.49
CA ILE A 354 11.10 20.94 4.36
C ILE A 354 11.95 21.96 3.58
N ALA A 355 12.25 21.68 2.31
CA ALA A 355 13.02 22.56 1.44
C ALA A 355 12.18 23.65 0.75
N THR A 356 10.85 23.54 0.77
CA THR A 356 10.01 24.49 0.03
C THR A 356 9.92 25.84 0.72
N GLU A 357 9.76 26.87 -0.09
CA GLU A 357 9.42 28.24 0.33
C GLU A 357 8.00 28.63 -0.09
N VAL A 358 7.37 27.82 -0.93
CA VAL A 358 6.05 28.08 -1.52
C VAL A 358 5.15 26.86 -1.41
N PHE A 359 3.84 27.10 -1.35
CA PHE A 359 2.80 26.08 -1.47
C PHE A 359 1.62 26.69 -2.26
N VAL A 360 0.78 25.83 -2.82
CA VAL A 360 -0.34 26.25 -3.66
C VAL A 360 -1.65 25.88 -2.96
N THR A 361 -2.65 26.74 -3.06
CA THR A 361 -3.98 26.50 -2.50
C THR A 361 -5.07 26.95 -3.46
N GLY A 362 -6.24 26.32 -3.37
CA GLY A 362 -7.47 26.85 -3.95
C GLY A 362 -8.03 28.02 -3.13
N THR A 363 -9.19 28.54 -3.56
CA THR A 363 -9.94 29.61 -2.87
C THR A 363 -10.43 29.21 -1.48
N ASN A 364 -10.59 27.90 -1.23
CA ASN A 364 -10.88 27.35 0.09
C ASN A 364 -9.65 27.30 1.02
N GLY A 365 -8.47 27.72 0.53
CA GLY A 365 -7.18 27.73 1.22
C GLY A 365 -6.62 26.33 1.53
N LEU A 366 -7.06 25.31 0.81
CA LEU A 366 -6.51 23.95 0.84
C LEU A 366 -5.72 23.69 -0.44
N ALA A 367 -4.67 22.87 -0.37
CA ALA A 367 -3.89 22.41 -1.51
C ALA A 367 -4.61 21.37 -2.39
N LYS A 368 -5.93 21.53 -2.56
CA LYS A 368 -6.80 20.77 -3.47
C LYS A 368 -8.01 21.61 -3.84
N ILE A 369 -8.50 21.44 -5.07
CA ILE A 369 -9.68 22.13 -5.59
C ILE A 369 -10.73 21.08 -5.95
N ASN A 370 -11.93 21.23 -5.39
CA ASN A 370 -13.11 20.50 -5.81
C ASN A 370 -14.01 21.49 -6.55
N LEU A 371 -14.16 21.33 -7.87
CA LEU A 371 -14.90 22.27 -8.71
C LEU A 371 -16.42 22.02 -8.66
N GLY A 372 -16.85 20.88 -8.11
CA GLY A 372 -18.25 20.45 -8.19
C GLY A 372 -18.62 20.13 -9.64
N ASP A 373 -19.87 20.44 -9.99
CA ASP A 373 -20.35 20.31 -11.37
C ASP A 373 -19.73 21.39 -12.25
N VAL A 374 -19.20 20.97 -13.42
CA VAL A 374 -18.56 21.85 -14.39
C VAL A 374 -19.19 21.69 -15.77
N SER A 375 -19.07 22.73 -16.59
CA SER A 375 -19.36 22.66 -18.03
C SER A 375 -18.05 22.57 -18.83
N ASP A 376 -18.10 22.63 -20.16
CA ASP A 376 -16.89 22.60 -21.00
C ASP A 376 -15.93 23.79 -20.71
N THR A 377 -16.45 24.88 -20.14
CA THR A 377 -15.67 26.03 -19.64
C THR A 377 -16.11 26.37 -18.22
N PHE A 378 -15.15 26.63 -17.33
CA PHE A 378 -15.39 26.96 -15.92
C PHE A 378 -14.30 27.88 -15.36
#